data_AF-A0A1R1PHI9-F1
#
_entry.id   AF-A0A1R1PHI9-F1
#
_cell.length_a   1.000
_cell.length_b   1.000
_cell.length_c   1.000
_cell.angle_alpha   90.00
_cell.angle_beta   90.00
_cell.angle_gamma   90.00
#
_symmetry.space_group_name_H-M   'P 1'
#
loop_
_entity.id
_entity.type
_entity.pdbx_description
1 polymer ?
#
loop_
_entity_poly.entity_id
_entity_poly.type
_entity_poly.pdbx_seq_one_letter_code
_entity_poly.pdbx_strand_id
1 'polypeptide(L)'
;MSENEQKKIETKLGSNVPKIQSRVSGKMWKVAKKATNRSTLPKTLKSSFEKRQVQRLAQQVTKQLEREMKQTKDEETKARKDAIIQKKKLKQERERLEILQAKMSAKQKMRLKRKELKARAHAKH
;
A
#
# COMPACT_ATOMS: atom_id res chain seq x y z
N MET A 1 -6.36 -25.91 -19.12
CA MET A 1 -5.50 -26.93 -18.48
C MET A 1 -5.56 -28.16 -19.36
N SER A 2 -4.44 -28.52 -19.99
CA SER A 2 -4.38 -29.67 -20.91
C SER A 2 -4.43 -30.98 -20.11
N GLU A 3 -5.06 -32.04 -20.62
CA GLU A 3 -5.04 -33.38 -20.00
C GLU A 3 -3.62 -33.89 -19.72
N ASN A 4 -2.64 -33.44 -20.51
CA ASN A 4 -1.22 -33.74 -20.28
C ASN A 4 -0.67 -33.08 -19.01
N GLU A 5 -1.19 -31.92 -18.61
CA GLU A 5 -0.82 -31.27 -17.36
C GLU A 5 -1.46 -31.98 -16.16
N GLN A 6 -2.69 -32.47 -16.31
CA GLN A 6 -3.39 -33.25 -15.27
C GLN A 6 -2.67 -34.57 -15.00
N LYS A 7 -2.30 -35.34 -16.05
CA LYS A 7 -1.50 -36.57 -15.91
C LYS A 7 -0.11 -36.34 -15.29
N LYS A 8 0.49 -35.17 -15.54
CA LYS A 8 1.79 -34.77 -14.96
C LYS A 8 1.68 -34.39 -13.48
N ILE A 9 0.51 -33.94 -13.03
CA ILE A 9 0.22 -33.66 -11.62
C ILE A 9 -0.12 -34.96 -10.87
N GLU A 10 -0.90 -35.85 -11.47
CA GLU A 10 -1.25 -37.16 -10.90
C GLU A 10 -0.02 -38.07 -10.67
N THR A 11 0.91 -38.10 -11.62
CA THR A 11 2.19 -38.83 -11.46
C THR A 11 3.08 -38.26 -10.34
N LYS A 12 2.94 -36.98 -10.01
CA LYS A 12 3.62 -36.34 -8.87
C LYS A 12 2.93 -36.59 -7.52
N LEU A 13 1.62 -36.83 -7.49
CA LEU A 13 0.90 -37.22 -6.27
C LEU A 13 1.03 -38.72 -5.97
N GLY A 14 1.13 -39.58 -7.00
CA GLY A 14 1.12 -41.04 -6.87
C GLY A 14 2.45 -41.73 -6.54
N SER A 15 3.53 -41.00 -6.26
CA SER A 15 4.86 -41.61 -6.03
C SER A 15 5.60 -41.05 -4.82
N ASN A 16 4.93 -40.99 -3.66
CA ASN A 16 5.60 -40.85 -2.36
C ASN A 16 5.98 -42.22 -1.76
N VAL A 17 6.26 -43.21 -2.61
CA VAL A 17 6.97 -44.43 -2.21
C VAL A 17 8.46 -44.10 -2.38
N PRO A 18 9.28 -44.13 -1.32
CA PRO A 18 10.72 -43.92 -1.47
C PRO A 18 11.25 -45.01 -2.39
N LYS A 19 11.56 -44.66 -3.65
CA LYS A 19 12.27 -45.55 -4.56
C LYS A 19 13.62 -45.82 -3.90
N ILE A 20 13.78 -47.02 -3.33
CA ILE A 20 14.98 -47.45 -2.59
C ILE A 20 16.13 -47.51 -3.58
N GLN A 21 16.78 -46.36 -3.76
CA GLN A 21 17.86 -46.17 -4.70
C GLN A 21 19.17 -46.19 -3.91
N SER A 22 19.48 -47.30 -3.24
CA SER A 22 20.78 -47.45 -2.59
C SER A 22 21.35 -48.85 -2.77
N ARG A 23 22.57 -48.91 -3.32
CA ARG A 23 23.43 -50.09 -3.43
C ARG A 23 23.99 -50.49 -2.05
N VAL A 24 23.13 -50.71 -1.06
CA VAL A 24 23.49 -51.18 0.29
C VAL A 24 22.40 -52.13 0.76
N SER A 25 22.76 -53.20 1.50
CA SER A 25 21.84 -54.24 2.00
C SER A 25 20.49 -53.65 2.41
N GLY A 26 19.40 -54.13 1.80
CA GLY A 26 18.06 -53.51 1.71
C GLY A 26 17.27 -53.27 3.01
N LYS A 27 17.89 -52.67 4.03
CA LYS A 27 17.23 -52.28 5.28
C LYS A 27 16.77 -50.83 5.16
N MET A 28 15.45 -50.60 5.21
CA MET A 28 14.82 -49.29 4.96
C MET A 28 15.25 -48.19 5.94
N TRP A 29 15.67 -48.55 7.16
CA TRP A 29 16.16 -47.58 8.16
C TRP A 29 17.62 -47.14 7.93
N LYS A 30 18.34 -47.76 7.00
CA LYS A 30 19.74 -47.39 6.72
C LYS A 30 19.77 -46.23 5.72
N VAL A 31 20.34 -45.10 6.14
CA VAL A 31 20.58 -43.96 5.26
C VAL A 31 21.65 -44.30 4.22
N ALA A 32 21.44 -43.91 2.96
CA ALA A 32 22.42 -44.08 1.90
C ALA A 32 23.73 -43.36 2.24
N LYS A 33 24.86 -44.08 2.16
CA LYS A 33 26.18 -43.51 2.40
C LYS A 33 26.50 -42.49 1.30
N LYS A 34 26.86 -41.27 1.69
CA LYS A 34 27.39 -40.22 0.81
C LYS A 34 28.87 -40.00 1.11
N ALA A 35 29.66 -39.61 0.10
CA ALA A 35 31.04 -39.21 0.31
C ALA A 35 31.14 -38.11 1.38
N THR A 36 32.07 -38.28 2.32
CA THR A 36 32.33 -37.31 3.38
C THR A 36 33.06 -36.11 2.79
N ASN A 37 32.35 -34.98 2.62
CA ASN A 37 32.99 -33.71 2.29
C ASN A 37 33.52 -33.04 3.56
N ARG A 38 34.84 -32.89 3.64
CA ARG A 38 35.52 -32.21 4.76
C ARG A 38 35.30 -30.71 4.64
N SER A 39 34.58 -30.13 5.59
CA SER A 39 34.34 -28.68 5.66
C SER A 39 34.43 -28.27 7.12
N THR A 40 35.17 -27.19 7.37
CA THR A 40 35.41 -26.58 8.69
C THR A 40 34.15 -25.99 9.31
N LEU A 41 33.08 -25.77 8.51
CA LEU A 41 31.83 -25.23 9.05
C LEU A 41 31.05 -26.29 9.85
N PRO A 42 30.49 -25.91 11.02
CA PRO A 42 29.57 -26.77 11.75
C PRO A 42 28.30 -27.05 10.93
N LYS A 43 27.67 -28.21 11.18
CA LYS A 43 26.46 -28.65 10.44
C LYS A 43 25.30 -27.66 10.54
N THR A 44 25.20 -26.92 11.63
CA THR A 44 24.16 -25.90 11.86
C THR A 44 24.24 -24.73 10.88
N LEU A 45 25.44 -24.37 10.42
CA LEU A 45 25.66 -23.27 9.47
C LEU A 45 25.60 -23.74 8.00
N LYS A 46 25.55 -25.06 7.76
CA LYS A 46 25.52 -25.63 6.42
C LYS A 46 24.10 -25.61 5.85
N SER A 47 23.77 -24.56 5.11
CA SER A 47 22.56 -24.50 4.28
C SER A 47 22.85 -24.85 2.82
N SER A 48 21.94 -25.56 2.15
CA SER A 48 21.94 -25.66 0.70
C SER A 48 21.59 -24.30 0.09
N PHE A 49 21.99 -24.07 -1.16
CA PHE A 49 21.63 -22.88 -1.91
C PHE A 49 20.11 -22.76 -2.06
N GLU A 50 19.43 -23.86 -2.35
CA GLU A 50 17.96 -23.93 -2.46
C GLU A 50 17.27 -23.45 -1.19
N LYS A 51 17.71 -23.91 -0.01
CA LYS A 51 17.17 -23.47 1.28
C LYS A 51 17.36 -21.96 1.50
N ARG A 52 18.52 -21.40 1.12
CA ARG A 52 18.74 -19.95 1.19
C ARG A 52 17.85 -19.19 0.23
N GLN A 53 17.61 -19.73 -0.98
CA GLN A 53 16.74 -19.10 -1.96
C GLN A 53 15.29 -19.07 -1.49
N VAL A 54 14.78 -20.17 -0.92
CA VAL A 54 13.44 -20.22 -0.32
C VAL A 54 13.30 -19.18 0.80
N GLN A 55 14.29 -19.09 1.71
CA GLN A 55 14.27 -18.08 2.77
C GLN A 55 14.29 -16.66 2.23
N ARG A 56 15.10 -16.39 1.19
CA ARG A 56 15.17 -15.07 0.54
C ARG A 56 13.84 -14.69 -0.09
N LEU A 57 13.18 -15.61 -0.78
CA LEU A 57 11.86 -15.38 -1.38
C LEU A 57 10.82 -15.08 -0.30
N ALA A 58 10.78 -15.85 0.79
CA ALA A 58 9.88 -15.58 1.92
C ALA A 58 10.13 -14.19 2.54
N GLN A 59 11.38 -13.78 2.69
CA GLN A 59 11.74 -12.45 3.17
C GLN A 59 11.36 -11.33 2.19
N GLN A 60 11.43 -11.58 0.88
CA GLN A 60 11.01 -10.60 -0.12
C GLN A 60 9.49 -10.39 -0.10
N VAL A 61 8.72 -11.48 -0.03
CA VAL A 61 7.25 -11.43 0.06
C VAL A 61 6.80 -10.66 1.31
N THR A 62 7.39 -10.96 2.47
CA THR A 62 7.05 -10.26 3.72
C THR A 62 7.39 -8.76 3.67
N LYS A 63 8.56 -8.39 3.13
CA LYS A 63 8.94 -6.99 2.95
C LYS A 63 8.07 -6.26 1.94
N GLN A 64 7.62 -6.94 0.89
CA GLN A 64 6.71 -6.37 -0.09
C GLN A 64 5.36 -6.04 0.59
N LEU A 65 4.79 -6.99 1.32
CA LEU A 65 3.54 -6.79 2.05
C LEU A 65 3.67 -5.66 3.09
N GLU A 66 4.80 -5.57 3.80
CA GLU A 66 5.08 -4.47 4.72
C GLU A 66 5.08 -3.10 4.03
N ARG A 67 5.66 -3.01 2.84
CA ARG A 67 5.69 -1.77 2.05
C ARG A 67 4.30 -1.38 1.57
N GLU A 68 3.52 -2.33 1.07
CA GLU A 68 2.15 -2.12 0.62
C GLU A 68 1.26 -1.61 1.78
N MET A 69 1.40 -2.18 2.98
CA MET A 69 0.68 -1.70 4.18
C MET A 69 1.10 -0.28 4.60
N LYS A 70 2.39 0.07 4.48
CA LYS A 70 2.86 1.42 4.81
C LYS A 70 2.36 2.45 3.79
N GLN A 71 2.42 2.13 2.50
CA GLN A 71 1.97 2.99 1.42
C GLN A 71 0.48 3.31 1.54
N THR A 72 -0.37 2.28 1.73
CA THR A 72 -1.81 2.46 1.92
C THR A 72 -2.14 3.36 3.11
N LYS A 73 -1.47 3.17 4.26
CA LYS A 73 -1.65 4.01 5.44
C LYS A 73 -1.25 5.47 5.20
N ASP A 74 -0.13 5.69 4.51
CA ASP A 74 0.36 7.04 4.18
C ASP A 74 -0.56 7.75 3.18
N GLU A 75 -1.10 7.02 2.20
CA GLU A 75 -2.08 7.51 1.23
C GLU A 75 -3.38 7.92 1.90
N GLU A 76 -3.92 7.10 2.81
CA GLU A 76 -5.10 7.47 3.59
C GLU A 76 -4.87 8.73 4.42
N THR A 77 -3.71 8.82 5.06
CA THR A 77 -3.35 9.98 5.89
C THR A 77 -3.23 11.24 5.04
N LYS A 78 -2.63 11.14 3.84
CA LYS A 78 -2.54 12.25 2.87
C LYS A 78 -3.92 12.66 2.38
N ALA A 79 -4.76 11.70 1.96
CA ALA A 79 -6.12 11.97 1.50
C ALA A 79 -6.95 12.73 2.56
N ARG A 80 -6.85 12.33 3.84
CA ARG A 80 -7.50 13.05 4.96
C ARG A 80 -6.98 14.47 5.11
N LYS A 81 -5.66 14.68 5.07
CA LYS A 81 -5.05 16.01 5.16
C LYS A 81 -5.50 16.90 4.00
N ASP A 82 -5.48 16.37 2.78
CA ASP A 82 -5.87 17.09 1.58
C ASP A 82 -7.34 17.49 1.65
N ALA A 83 -8.24 16.58 2.04
CA ALA A 83 -9.66 16.89 2.22
C ALA A 83 -9.87 18.05 3.23
N ILE A 84 -9.14 18.05 4.35
CA ILE A 84 -9.22 19.13 5.36
C ILE A 84 -8.71 20.45 4.77
N ILE A 85 -7.58 20.42 4.06
CA ILE A 85 -7.00 21.61 3.42
C ILE A 85 -7.98 22.18 2.39
N GLN A 86 -8.57 21.34 1.53
CA GLN A 86 -9.54 21.78 0.53
C GLN A 86 -10.78 22.39 1.20
N LYS A 87 -11.30 21.77 2.27
CA LYS A 87 -12.44 22.32 3.02
C LYS A 87 -12.11 23.70 3.62
N LYS A 88 -10.90 23.87 4.16
CA LYS A 88 -10.45 25.17 4.69
C LYS A 88 -10.32 26.22 3.60
N LYS A 89 -9.72 25.88 2.45
CA LYS A 89 -9.60 26.78 1.29
C LYS A 89 -10.96 27.25 0.79
N LEU A 90 -11.89 26.31 0.57
CA LEU A 90 -13.25 26.63 0.13
C LEU A 90 -13.98 27.53 1.14
N LYS A 91 -13.80 27.31 2.45
CA LYS A 91 -14.39 28.17 3.47
C LYS A 91 -13.80 29.58 3.43
N GLN A 92 -12.48 29.71 3.33
CA GLN A 92 -11.80 31.00 3.25
C GLN A 92 -12.21 31.79 1.99
N GLU A 93 -12.37 31.10 0.86
CA GLU A 93 -12.85 31.72 -0.38
C GLU A 93 -14.28 32.22 -0.23
N ARG A 94 -15.18 31.41 0.35
CA ARG A 94 -16.55 31.84 0.65
C ARG A 94 -16.60 33.05 1.58
N GLU A 95 -15.88 32.99 2.71
CA GLU A 95 -15.80 34.10 3.67
C GLU A 95 -15.25 35.38 3.00
N ARG A 96 -14.25 35.25 2.11
CA ARG A 96 -13.72 36.38 1.34
C ARG A 96 -14.76 36.98 0.40
N LEU A 97 -15.52 36.15 -0.32
CA LEU A 97 -16.58 36.59 -1.22
C LEU A 97 -17.73 37.27 -0.47
N GLU A 98 -18.13 36.71 0.67
CA GLU A 98 -19.15 37.29 1.55
C GLU A 98 -18.73 38.66 2.07
N ILE A 99 -17.49 38.81 2.52
CA ILE A 99 -16.94 40.11 2.96
C ILE A 99 -16.96 41.12 1.79
N LEU A 100 -16.60 40.70 0.58
CA LEU A 100 -16.61 41.56 -0.59
C LEU A 100 -18.05 41.99 -0.94
N GLN A 101 -19.00 41.07 -0.93
CA GLN A 101 -20.41 41.34 -1.17
C GLN A 101 -20.99 42.29 -0.11
N ALA A 102 -20.68 42.07 1.16
CA ALA A 102 -21.09 42.93 2.26
C ALA A 102 -20.54 44.35 2.09
N LYS A 103 -19.25 44.50 1.72
CA LYS A 103 -18.65 45.81 1.41
C LYS A 103 -19.36 46.51 0.25
N MET A 104 -19.73 45.79 -0.81
CA MET A 104 -20.45 46.37 -1.95
C MET A 104 -21.88 46.78 -1.56
N SER A 105 -22.60 45.93 -0.83
CA SER A 105 -23.94 46.25 -0.30
C SER A 105 -23.91 47.49 0.61
N ALA A 106 -22.91 47.60 1.50
CA ALA A 106 -22.73 48.78 2.34
C ALA A 106 -22.49 50.06 1.52
N LYS A 107 -21.64 49.99 0.48
CA LYS A 107 -21.42 51.12 -0.43
C LYS A 107 -22.71 51.54 -1.15
N GLN A 108 -23.53 50.58 -1.58
CA GLN A 108 -24.83 50.88 -2.20
C GLN A 108 -25.79 51.57 -1.22
N LYS A 109 -25.93 51.06 0.01
CA LYS A 109 -26.74 51.70 1.06
C LYS A 109 -26.29 53.13 1.35
N MET A 110 -24.98 53.37 1.43
CA MET A 110 -24.43 54.71 1.61
C MET A 110 -24.75 55.64 0.42
N ARG A 111 -24.73 55.12 -0.82
CA ARG A 111 -25.11 55.89 -2.01
C ARG A 111 -26.58 56.29 -1.98
N LEU A 112 -27.48 55.38 -1.58
CA LEU A 112 -28.90 55.67 -1.43
C LEU A 112 -29.15 56.73 -0.35
N LYS A 113 -28.56 56.57 0.84
CA LYS A 113 -28.63 57.59 1.91
C LYS A 113 -28.15 58.98 1.45
N ARG A 114 -27.06 59.05 0.67
CA ARG A 114 -26.58 60.32 0.09
C ARG A 114 -27.59 60.92 -0.90
N LYS A 115 -28.26 60.11 -1.71
CA LYS A 115 -29.32 60.59 -2.62
C LYS A 115 -30.53 61.11 -1.84
N GLU A 116 -30.99 60.39 -0.83
CA GLU A 116 -32.09 60.81 0.05
C GLU A 116 -31.78 62.13 0.76
N LEU A 117 -30.57 62.27 1.31
CA LEU A 117 -30.14 63.52 1.95
C LEU A 117 -30.13 64.70 0.96
N LYS A 118 -29.64 64.48 -0.27
CA LYS A 118 -29.67 65.52 -1.31
C LYS A 118 -31.10 65.89 -1.72
N ALA A 119 -31.98 64.90 -1.91
CA ALA A 119 -33.38 65.13 -2.24
C ALA A 119 -34.09 65.92 -1.13
N ARG A 120 -33.85 65.56 0.14
CA ARG A 120 -34.40 66.26 1.30
C ARG A 120 -33.85 67.69 1.44
N ALA A 121 -32.58 67.92 1.14
CA ALA A 121 -31.99 69.25 1.14
C ALA A 121 -32.58 70.13 0.04
N HIS A 122 -32.78 69.57 -1.16
CA HIS A 122 -33.42 70.26 -2.27
C HIS A 122 -34.91 70.54 -2.01
N ALA A 123 -35.62 69.67 -1.30
CA ALA A 123 -37.02 69.90 -0.93
C ALA A 123 -37.21 70.92 0.20
N LYS A 124 -36.13 71.36 0.85
CA LYS A 124 -36.14 72.38 1.92
C LYS A 124 -35.84 73.79 1.41
N HIS A 125 -35.41 73.93 0.16
CA HIS A 125 -35.22 75.20 -0.54
C HIS A 125 -36.35 75.37 -1.56
#